data_AF-A0A0G0MID6-F1
#
_entry.id   AF-A0A0G0MID6-F1
#
_cell.length_a   1.000
_cell.length_b   1.000
_cell.length_c   1.000
_cell.angle_alpha   90.00
_cell.angle_beta   90.00
_cell.angle_gamma   90.00
#
_symmetry.space_group_name_H-M   'P 1'
#
loop_
_entity.id
_entity.type
_entity.pdbx_description
1 polymer ?
#
loop_
_entity_poly.entity_id
_entity_poly.type
_entity_poly.pdbx_seq_one_letter_code
_entity_poly.pdbx_strand_id
1 'polypeptide(L)' 'MWIRIICIAMKIKELREKTENELKAALKENREKLRQMKFSLAANQLKNSREISKVKKNIAQILTLLQEKIPEGK' A
#
# COMPACT_ATOMS: atom_id res chain seq x y z
N MET A 1 -11.49 -10.42 -8.45
CA MET A 1 -10.81 -11.66 -8.02
C MET A 1 -9.31 -11.71 -8.40
N TRP A 2 -8.88 -11.20 -9.56
CA TRP A 2 -7.48 -11.26 -10.00
C TRP A 2 -6.48 -10.41 -9.19
N ILE A 3 -6.91 -9.26 -8.64
CA ILE A 3 -6.09 -8.44 -7.72
C ILE A 3 -5.75 -9.21 -6.43
N ARG A 4 -6.63 -10.14 -6.04
CA ARG A 4 -6.54 -10.88 -4.78
C ARG A 4 -5.37 -11.87 -4.79
N ILE A 5 -5.00 -12.46 -5.93
CA ILE A 5 -3.96 -13.52 -6.01
C ILE A 5 -2.55 -12.93 -6.20
N ILE A 6 -2.39 -11.89 -7.02
CA ILE A 6 -1.07 -11.33 -7.36
C ILE A 6 -0.43 -10.55 -6.19
N CYS A 7 -1.24 -9.96 -5.30
CA CYS A 7 -0.74 -9.15 -4.19
C CYS A 7 -0.32 -9.97 -2.95
N ILE A 8 -0.68 -11.26 -2.87
CA ILE A 8 -0.50 -12.08 -1.66
C ILE A 8 0.95 -12.51 -1.41
N ALA A 9 1.80 -12.50 -2.43
CA ALA A 9 2.99 -13.36 -2.42
C ALA A 9 4.22 -12.92 -1.59
N MET A 10 4.31 -11.74 -0.96
CA MET A 10 5.62 -11.37 -0.34
C MET A 10 5.69 -10.68 1.03
N LYS A 11 4.61 -10.20 1.69
CA LYS A 11 4.78 -9.54 3.01
C LYS A 11 3.53 -9.46 3.91
N ILE A 12 2.59 -10.38 3.74
CA ILE A 12 1.27 -10.28 4.39
C ILE A 12 1.27 -10.61 5.89
N LYS A 13 2.23 -11.39 6.39
CA LYS A 13 2.22 -11.83 7.80
C LYS A 13 2.30 -10.65 8.78
N GLU A 14 3.26 -9.75 8.59
CA GLU A 14 3.45 -8.55 9.43
C GLU A 14 2.30 -7.54 9.32
N LEU A 15 1.64 -7.46 8.16
CA LEU A 15 0.52 -6.53 7.95
C LEU A 15 -0.82 -7.08 8.49
N ARG A 16 -0.95 -8.40 8.65
CA ARG A 16 -2.13 -9.03 9.26
C ARG A 16 -2.19 -8.86 10.76
N GLU A 17 -1.03 -8.86 11.43
CA GLU A 17 -0.93 -8.67 12.88
C GLU A 17 -1.27 -7.23 13.31
N LYS A 18 -1.16 -6.25 12.39
CA LYS A 18 -1.49 -4.86 12.68
C LYS A 18 -2.99 -4.63 12.81
N THR A 19 -3.34 -3.72 13.71
CA THR A 19 -4.73 -3.27 13.91
C THR A 19 -5.22 -2.42 12.73
N GLU A 20 -6.54 -2.31 12.55
CA GLU A 20 -7.11 -1.49 11.46
C GLU A 20 -6.68 -0.02 11.53
N ASN A 21 -6.52 0.51 12.73
CA ASN A 21 -6.10 1.89 12.95
C ASN A 21 -4.65 2.11 12.48
N GLU A 22 -3.75 1.17 12.78
CA GLU A 22 -2.37 1.21 12.30
C GLU A 22 -2.27 1.03 10.79
N LEU A 23 -3.13 0.19 10.19
CA LEU A 23 -3.22 0.04 8.74
C LEU A 23 -3.67 1.34 8.07
N LYS A 24 -4.68 2.03 8.63
CA LYS A 24 -5.13 3.34 8.15
C LYS A 24 -4.04 4.41 8.30
N ALA A 25 -3.31 4.42 9.41
CA ALA A 25 -2.19 5.33 9.62
C ALA A 25 -1.05 5.09 8.59
N ALA A 26 -0.66 3.82 8.41
CA ALA A 26 0.33 3.43 7.41
C ALA A 26 -0.12 3.76 5.98
N LEU A 27 -1.41 3.66 5.68
CA LEU A 27 -1.97 4.05 4.39
C LEU A 27 -1.78 5.56 4.13
N LYS A 28 -2.04 6.38 5.15
CA LYS A 28 -1.88 7.84 5.07
C LYS A 28 -0.41 8.22 4.83
N GLU A 29 0.50 7.62 5.58
CA GLU A 29 1.94 7.82 5.43
C GLU A 29 2.44 7.40 4.03
N ASN A 30 2.02 6.24 3.54
CA ASN A 30 2.37 5.78 2.19
C ASN A 30 1.82 6.69 1.09
N ARG A 31 0.63 7.28 1.27
CA ARG A 31 0.08 8.30 0.36
C ARG A 31 0.91 9.58 0.37
N GLU A 32 1.38 10.02 1.53
CA GLU A 32 2.27 11.19 1.66
C GLU A 32 3.62 10.95 0.97
N LYS A 33 4.23 9.78 1.20
CA LYS A 33 5.44 9.36 0.48
C LYS A 33 5.23 9.33 -1.02
N LEU A 34 4.09 8.82 -1.49
CA LEU A 34 3.75 8.84 -2.91
C LEU A 34 3.63 10.27 -3.47
N ARG A 35 3.07 11.22 -2.70
CA ARG A 35 3.02 12.63 -3.09
C ARG A 35 4.42 13.21 -3.19
N GLN A 36 5.27 13.03 -2.18
CA GLN A 36 6.66 13.49 -2.20
C GLN A 36 7.42 12.92 -3.41
N MET A 37 7.29 11.63 -3.69
CA MET A 37 7.90 11.01 -4.88
C MET A 37 7.36 11.61 -6.18
N LYS A 38 6.07 11.92 -6.28
CA LYS A 38 5.51 12.62 -7.46
C LYS A 38 6.08 14.02 -7.63
N PHE A 39 6.30 14.76 -6.53
CA PHE A 39 6.96 16.07 -6.59
C PHE A 39 8.42 15.93 -7.06
N SER A 40 9.17 14.97 -6.51
CA SER A 40 10.53 14.68 -6.96
C SER A 40 10.60 14.18 -8.41
N LEU A 41 9.54 13.52 -8.90
CA LEU A 41 9.38 13.14 -10.30
C LEU A 41 9.23 14.36 -11.20
N ALA A 42 8.34 15.28 -10.82
CA ALA A 42 8.12 16.53 -11.54
C ALA A 42 9.37 17.42 -11.55
N ALA A 43 10.16 17.39 -10.46
CA ALA A 43 11.46 18.05 -10.37
C ALA A 43 12.58 17.34 -11.18
N ASN A 44 12.27 16.22 -11.86
CA ASN A 44 13.21 15.42 -12.66
C ASN A 44 14.45 14.90 -11.88
N GLN A 45 14.37 14.84 -10.55
CA GLN A 45 15.47 14.43 -9.65
C GLN A 45 15.34 12.98 -9.16
N LEU A 46 14.37 12.22 -9.66
CA LEU A 46 14.13 10.86 -9.18
C LEU A 46 15.14 9.85 -9.73
N LYS A 47 16.11 9.48 -8.89
CA LYS A 47 17.06 8.41 -9.17
C LYS A 47 16.44 7.01 -9.16
N ASN A 48 15.28 6.81 -8.52
CA ASN A 48 14.77 5.46 -8.24
C ASN A 48 13.26 5.26 -8.48
N SER A 49 12.86 5.16 -9.75
CA SER A 49 11.46 4.88 -10.17
C SER A 49 10.87 3.57 -9.59
N ARG A 50 11.73 2.61 -9.21
CA ARG A 50 11.30 1.34 -8.59
C ARG A 50 10.62 1.53 -7.24
N GLU A 51 10.97 2.58 -6.48
CA GLU A 51 10.36 2.85 -5.18
C GLU A 51 8.89 3.25 -5.30
N ILE A 52 8.52 4.01 -6.34
CA ILE A 52 7.13 4.37 -6.61
C ILE A 52 6.27 3.11 -6.79
N SER A 53 6.78 2.14 -7.55
CA SER A 53 6.09 0.87 -7.77
C SER A 53 5.96 0.05 -6.48
N LYS A 54 6.98 0.08 -5.60
CA LYS A 54 6.90 -0.55 -4.27
C LYS A 54 5.84 0.12 -3.38
N VAL A 55 5.84 1.45 -3.30
CA VAL A 55 4.86 2.20 -2.49
C VAL A 55 3.43 1.97 -2.99
N LYS A 56 3.21 1.95 -4.32
CA LYS A 56 1.90 1.60 -4.90
C LYS A 56 1.45 0.19 -4.51
N LYS A 57 2.35 -0.80 -4.56
CA LYS A 57 2.06 -2.17 -4.12
C LYS A 57 1.70 -2.23 -2.63
N ASN A 58 2.43 -1.51 -1.78
CA ASN A 58 2.13 -1.44 -0.34
C ASN A 58 0.73 -0.85 -0.08
N ILE A 59 0.34 0.22 -0.79
CA ILE A 59 -1.00 0.81 -0.67
C ILE A 59 -2.08 -0.20 -1.07
N ALA A 60 -1.89 -0.91 -2.20
CA ALA A 60 -2.83 -1.92 -2.66
C ALA A 60 -2.99 -3.07 -1.66
N GLN A 61 -1.89 -3.50 -1.02
CA GLN A 61 -1.93 -4.53 0.02
C GLN A 61 -2.70 -4.07 1.25
N ILE A 62 -2.45 -2.85 1.75
CA ILE A 62 -3.17 -2.32 2.91
C ILE A 62 -4.67 -2.22 2.63
N LEU A 63 -5.05 -1.71 1.44
CA LEU A 63 -6.45 -1.64 1.02
C LEU A 63 -7.10 -3.02 0.94
N THR A 64 -6.36 -4.02 0.44
CA THR A 64 -6.86 -5.41 0.36
C THR A 64 -7.11 -5.99 1.75
N LEU A 65 -6.19 -5.76 2.70
CA LEU A 65 -6.34 -6.22 4.09
C LEU A 65 -7.50 -5.53 4.81
N LEU A 66 -7.70 -4.24 4.57
CA LEU A 66 -8.87 -3.52 5.09
C LEU A 66 -10.16 -4.12 4.53
N GLN A 67 -10.21 -4.47 3.25
CA GLN A 67 -11.37 -5.15 2.66
C GLN A 67 -11.56 -6.58 3.21
N GLU A 68 -10.49 -7.33 3.46
CA GLU A 68 -10.59 -8.67 4.08
C GLU A 68 -11.12 -8.60 5.52
N LYS A 69 -10.86 -7.52 6.26
CA LYS A 69 -11.34 -7.32 7.64
C LYS A 69 -12.78 -6.79 7.71
N ILE A 70 -13.30 -6.21 6.64
CA ILE A 70 -14.70 -5.81 6.54
C ILE A 70 -15.45 -7.03 5.95
N PRO A 71 -16.04 -7.94 6.76
CA PRO A 71 -16.93 -8.93 6.22
C PRO A 71 -18.08 -8.18 5.55
N GLU A 72 -18.21 -8.33 4.23
CA GLU A 72 -19.39 -7.86 3.52
C GLU A 72 -20.59 -8.56 4.17
N GLY A 73 -21.44 -7.77 4.83
CA GLY A 73 -22.63 -8.28 5.48
C GLY A 73 -23.53 -8.99 4.47
N LYS A 74 -23.49 -10.32 4.54
CA LYS A 74 -24.60 -11.25 4.36
C LYS A 74 -24.36 -12.46 5.27
#